data_AF-A0A4Q1B5Z9-F1
#
_entry.id   AF-A0A4Q1B5Z9-F1
#
_cell.length_a   1.000
_cell.length_b   1.000
_cell.length_c   1.000
_cell.angle_alpha   90.00
_cell.angle_beta   90.00
_cell.angle_gamma   90.00
#
_symmetry.space_group_name_H-M   'P 1'
#
loop_
_entity.id
_entity.type
_entity.pdbx_description
1 polymer ?
#
loop_
_entity_poly.entity_id
_entity_poly.type
_entity_poly.pdbx_seq_one_letter_code
_entity_poly.pdbx_strand_id
1 'polypeptide(L)'
;MYKKSTHLLANKIIKISLLLILILIPLTIAYLWQEEFSISTKINHEKLGTFGDFFGGIIGSIWALTGIILFYIALKEQRKDFSNNKKALTKQIEALNLQNDEFKQQKEELRETREVFKEQSKTLKQQRFETTFFSLIDLFNTLVNNLDLKNDNKNYFKKLRDELFTKETESTNIIELNNEIINLYKEILYGNKESLTHYFRTLYRIIHFIDSSELAESEKIVYLKIFRSQLSEYELLLIYYNAETRYAKKLYPLILKYNLIKHLPSLSKFEFYKYTKNIVEDYKKLNKLNQFNEFIFDNLLLFIDNLNQNVNKEDFIEEELSKKTEINDKILIKITSSEINKLKFAFILLEENISDILFFKIEIFKEYFSDLLYDYVLFSRFSKSSDFNICNKTSTIEGRLNLIFEIDSNIKIQLNKDNKRGN
;
A
#
# COMPACT_ATOMS: atom_id res chain seq x y z
N MET A 1 1.50 -61.54 37.28
CA MET A 1 0.82 -62.86 37.47
C MET A 1 1.61 -64.06 36.93
N TYR A 2 2.28 -63.98 35.75
CA TYR A 2 2.90 -65.16 35.11
C TYR A 2 4.27 -65.61 35.67
N LYS A 3 5.09 -64.69 36.20
CA LYS A 3 6.33 -65.03 36.93
C LYS A 3 6.09 -66.01 38.09
N LYS A 4 4.86 -66.03 38.61
CA LYS A 4 4.41 -66.91 39.69
C LYS A 4 4.16 -68.34 39.20
N SER A 5 3.74 -68.56 37.94
CA SER A 5 3.39 -69.89 37.42
C SER A 5 4.61 -70.69 36.96
N THR A 6 5.63 -70.04 36.39
CA THR A 6 6.91 -70.66 36.04
C THR A 6 7.68 -71.08 37.29
N HIS A 7 7.67 -70.24 38.33
CA HIS A 7 8.19 -70.60 39.66
C HIS A 7 7.44 -71.78 40.29
N LEU A 8 6.12 -71.87 40.11
CA LEU A 8 5.29 -72.96 40.63
C LEU A 8 5.59 -74.30 39.93
N LEU A 9 5.87 -74.28 38.64
CA LEU A 9 6.24 -75.47 37.86
C LEU A 9 7.66 -75.93 38.18
N ALA A 10 8.62 -75.01 38.28
CA ALA A 10 9.98 -75.32 38.73
C ALA A 10 9.99 -75.95 40.14
N ASN A 11 9.21 -75.40 41.07
CA ASN A 11 9.06 -75.96 42.41
C ASN A 11 8.38 -77.35 42.42
N LYS A 12 7.45 -77.63 41.50
CA LYS A 12 6.85 -78.96 41.37
C LYS A 12 7.85 -79.97 40.83
N ILE A 13 8.65 -79.60 39.84
CA ILE A 13 9.70 -80.46 39.28
C ILE A 13 10.76 -80.78 40.34
N ILE A 14 11.22 -79.78 41.09
CA ILE A 14 12.17 -79.96 42.21
C ILE A 14 11.60 -80.91 43.28
N LYS A 15 10.33 -80.75 43.63
CA LYS A 15 9.64 -81.65 44.57
C LYS A 15 9.54 -83.09 44.06
N ILE A 16 9.26 -83.28 42.78
CA ILE A 16 9.19 -84.61 42.16
C ILE A 16 10.57 -85.28 42.13
N SER A 17 11.64 -84.54 41.81
CA SER A 17 13.01 -85.04 41.88
C SER A 17 13.44 -85.41 43.31
N LEU A 18 13.06 -84.60 44.31
CA LEU A 18 13.29 -84.92 45.73
C LEU A 18 12.53 -86.18 46.17
N LEU A 19 11.31 -86.37 45.69
CA LEU A 19 10.47 -87.53 46.01
C LEU A 19 11.01 -88.82 45.38
N LEU A 20 11.58 -88.73 44.17
CA LEU A 20 12.25 -89.84 43.51
C LEU A 20 13.55 -90.26 44.22
N ILE A 21 14.34 -89.28 44.70
CA ILE A 21 15.52 -89.56 45.54
C ILE A 21 15.09 -90.27 46.85
N LEU A 22 13.97 -89.85 47.44
CA LEU A 22 13.42 -90.46 48.66
C LEU A 22 12.96 -91.92 48.46
N ILE A 23 12.53 -92.30 47.25
CA ILE A 23 12.12 -93.67 46.90
C ILE A 23 13.33 -94.57 46.57
N LEU A 24 14.42 -93.99 46.07
CA LEU A 24 15.66 -94.71 45.73
C LEU A 24 16.46 -95.15 46.97
N ILE A 25 16.34 -94.43 48.09
CA ILE A 25 16.98 -94.74 49.38
C ILE A 25 16.46 -96.06 50.01
N PRO A 26 15.15 -96.34 50.07
CA PRO A 26 14.67 -97.64 50.56
C PRO A 26 14.94 -98.79 49.59
N LEU A 27 14.99 -98.55 48.28
CA LEU A 27 15.38 -99.57 47.29
C LEU A 27 16.86 -99.98 47.41
N THR A 28 17.74 -99.04 47.76
CA THR A 28 19.15 -99.32 48.08
C THR A 28 19.30 -100.14 49.36
N ILE A 29 18.53 -99.78 50.38
CA ILE A 29 18.49 -100.52 51.66
C ILE A 29 17.94 -101.94 51.44
N ALA A 30 16.92 -102.10 50.60
CA ALA A 30 16.33 -103.41 50.29
C ALA A 30 17.27 -104.30 49.44
N TYR A 31 18.04 -103.73 48.50
CA TYR A 31 19.05 -104.48 47.72
C TYR A 31 20.23 -104.96 48.58
N LEU A 32 20.58 -104.22 49.64
CA LEU A 32 21.64 -104.58 50.59
C LEU A 32 21.19 -105.55 51.69
N TRP A 33 19.89 -105.86 51.82
CA TRP A 33 19.35 -106.60 52.98
C TRP A 33 19.65 -108.11 52.98
N GLN A 34 20.29 -108.69 51.96
CA GLN A 34 20.55 -110.14 51.91
C GLN A 34 22.03 -110.57 52.09
N GLU A 35 22.89 -109.80 52.76
CA GLU A 35 24.19 -110.30 53.24
C GLU A 35 24.62 -109.74 54.62
N GLU A 36 25.34 -110.55 55.42
CA GLU A 36 25.92 -110.18 56.72
C GLU A 36 27.00 -109.10 56.55
N PHE A 37 26.77 -107.93 57.15
CA PHE A 37 27.65 -106.76 57.02
C PHE A 37 28.95 -106.96 57.81
N SER A 38 30.02 -107.41 57.13
CA SER A 38 31.38 -107.47 57.68
C SER A 38 32.24 -106.32 57.12
N ILE A 39 32.81 -105.50 57.99
CA ILE A 39 33.58 -104.27 57.65
C ILE A 39 34.97 -104.55 57.02
N SER A 40 35.37 -105.81 56.88
CA SER A 40 36.72 -106.23 56.47
C SER A 40 36.82 -106.89 55.09
N THR A 41 35.80 -106.83 54.23
CA THR A 41 35.89 -107.30 52.83
C THR A 41 35.95 -106.16 51.83
N LYS A 42 36.76 -106.31 50.77
CA LYS A 42 36.88 -105.33 49.70
C LYS A 42 35.54 -105.23 48.95
N ILE A 43 35.08 -104.00 48.80
CA ILE A 43 33.88 -103.61 48.06
C ILE A 43 33.85 -104.29 46.68
N ASN A 44 32.73 -104.98 46.35
CA ASN A 44 32.56 -105.63 45.05
C ASN A 44 32.28 -104.58 43.96
N HIS A 45 33.32 -104.24 43.20
CA HIS A 45 33.27 -103.21 42.15
C HIS A 45 32.26 -103.49 41.03
N GLU A 46 31.94 -104.76 40.75
CA GLU A 46 31.04 -105.16 39.67
C GLU A 46 29.56 -104.93 40.03
N LYS A 47 29.18 -105.25 41.28
CA LYS A 47 27.84 -104.94 41.83
C LYS A 47 27.64 -103.42 42.01
N LEU A 48 28.68 -102.68 42.38
CA LEU A 48 28.61 -101.21 42.46
C LEU A 48 28.56 -100.54 41.09
N GLY A 49 29.22 -101.10 40.08
CA GLY A 49 29.12 -100.65 38.69
C GLY A 49 27.71 -100.82 38.14
N THR A 50 27.15 -102.03 38.24
CA THR A 50 25.75 -102.32 37.80
C THR A 50 24.71 -101.50 38.55
N PHE A 51 24.93 -101.22 39.84
CA PHE A 51 24.13 -100.29 40.61
C PHE A 51 24.24 -98.85 40.08
N GLY A 52 25.46 -98.39 39.81
CA GLY A 52 25.74 -97.10 39.19
C GLY A 52 25.10 -96.95 37.81
N ASP A 53 25.08 -98.00 37.01
CA ASP A 53 24.46 -98.03 35.68
C ASP A 53 22.93 -97.96 35.74
N PHE A 54 22.30 -98.67 36.68
CA PHE A 54 20.85 -98.58 36.92
C PHE A 54 20.45 -97.20 37.43
N PHE A 55 21.18 -96.67 38.42
CA PHE A 55 20.94 -95.33 38.95
C PHE A 55 21.20 -94.26 37.91
N GLY A 56 22.32 -94.33 37.18
CA GLY A 56 22.67 -93.42 36.10
C GLY A 56 21.68 -93.46 34.94
N GLY A 57 21.18 -94.63 34.57
CA GLY A 57 20.16 -94.81 33.53
C GLY A 57 18.80 -94.22 33.91
N ILE A 58 18.32 -94.47 35.13
CA ILE A 58 17.03 -93.95 35.61
C ILE A 58 17.10 -92.46 35.90
N ILE A 59 18.10 -92.03 36.68
CA ILE A 59 18.29 -90.63 37.05
C ILE A 59 18.61 -89.81 35.79
N GLY A 60 19.48 -90.32 34.91
CA GLY A 60 19.81 -89.69 33.64
C GLY A 60 18.60 -89.53 32.71
N SER A 61 17.74 -90.55 32.60
CA SER A 61 16.51 -90.48 31.78
C SER A 61 15.50 -89.48 32.34
N ILE A 62 15.35 -89.40 33.67
CA ILE A 62 14.48 -88.42 34.33
C ILE A 62 15.03 -87.01 34.15
N TRP A 63 16.35 -86.81 34.27
CA TRP A 63 17.00 -85.52 34.00
C TRP A 63 16.87 -85.12 32.53
N ALA A 64 17.03 -86.05 31.59
CA ALA A 64 16.85 -85.79 30.17
C ALA A 64 15.39 -85.38 29.85
N LEU A 65 14.41 -86.10 30.39
CA LEU A 65 12.98 -85.75 30.24
C LEU A 65 12.68 -84.37 30.85
N THR A 66 13.24 -84.09 32.02
CA THR A 66 13.11 -82.78 32.68
C THR A 66 13.72 -81.67 31.83
N GLY A 67 14.89 -81.91 31.24
CA GLY A 67 15.53 -80.98 30.30
C GLY A 67 14.67 -80.69 29.06
N ILE A 68 14.06 -81.71 28.47
CA ILE A 68 13.15 -81.56 27.32
C ILE A 68 11.92 -80.73 27.69
N ILE A 69 11.31 -80.98 28.86
CA ILE A 69 10.14 -80.22 29.34
C ILE A 69 10.52 -78.76 29.59
N LEU A 70 11.65 -78.50 30.25
CA LEU A 70 12.14 -77.15 30.49
C LEU A 70 12.45 -76.42 29.18
N PHE A 71 13.07 -77.11 28.22
CA PHE A 71 13.35 -76.57 26.90
C PHE A 71 12.07 -76.24 26.13
N TYR A 72 11.06 -77.12 26.17
CA TYR A 72 9.76 -76.86 25.55
C TYR A 72 9.06 -75.65 26.18
N ILE A 73 9.07 -75.54 27.51
CA ILE A 73 8.52 -74.38 28.23
C ILE A 73 9.27 -73.11 27.83
N ALA A 74 10.60 -73.15 27.75
CA ALA A 74 11.43 -72.03 27.32
C ALA A 74 11.09 -71.58 25.89
N LEU A 75 10.99 -72.53 24.94
CA LEU A 75 10.60 -72.24 23.55
C LEU A 75 9.19 -71.64 23.46
N LYS A 76 8.25 -72.15 24.26
CA LYS A 76 6.88 -71.62 24.32
C LYS A 76 6.86 -70.17 24.83
N GLU A 77 7.61 -69.88 25.89
CA GLU A 77 7.71 -68.52 26.43
C GLU A 77 8.41 -67.58 25.43
N GLN A 78 9.48 -68.05 24.77
CA GLN A 78 10.18 -67.30 23.73
C GLN A 78 9.27 -66.94 22.55
N ARG A 79 8.42 -67.87 22.07
CA ARG A 79 7.43 -67.57 21.01
C ARG A 79 6.44 -66.49 21.43
N LYS A 80 6.03 -66.49 22.70
CA LYS A 80 5.13 -65.48 23.25
C LYS A 80 5.80 -64.13 23.36
N ASP A 81 7.05 -64.07 23.81
CA ASP A 81 7.85 -62.84 23.85
C ASP A 81 8.08 -62.26 22.45
N PHE A 82 8.36 -63.10 21.45
CA PHE A 82 8.42 -62.66 20.05
C PHE A 82 7.11 -62.04 19.57
N SER A 83 5.96 -62.63 19.92
CA SER A 83 4.64 -62.07 19.58
C SER A 83 4.40 -60.71 20.25
N ASN A 84 4.78 -60.57 21.53
CA ASN A 84 4.68 -59.31 22.26
C ASN A 84 5.60 -58.23 21.66
N ASN A 85 6.83 -58.59 21.32
CA ASN A 85 7.79 -57.68 20.68
C ASN A 85 7.30 -57.24 19.30
N LYS A 86 6.74 -58.16 18.50
CA LYS A 86 6.12 -57.81 17.21
C LYS A 86 5.00 -56.78 17.40
N LYS A 87 4.10 -56.99 18.36
CA LYS A 87 3.02 -56.03 18.68
C LYS A 87 3.56 -54.68 19.14
N ALA A 88 4.60 -54.67 19.98
CA ALA A 88 5.24 -53.44 20.43
C ALA A 88 5.87 -52.67 19.25
N LEU A 89 6.53 -53.37 18.33
CA LEU A 89 7.12 -52.78 17.13
C LEU A 89 6.03 -52.20 16.20
N THR A 90 4.93 -52.91 15.99
CA THR A 90 3.80 -52.40 15.19
C THR A 90 3.25 -51.10 15.77
N LYS A 91 3.08 -51.04 17.11
CA LYS A 91 2.66 -49.80 17.78
C LYS A 91 3.67 -48.66 17.61
N GLN A 92 4.97 -48.96 17.60
CA GLN A 92 6.00 -47.94 17.33
C GLN A 92 5.93 -47.42 15.90
N ILE A 93 5.69 -48.30 14.92
CA ILE A 93 5.52 -47.90 13.52
C ILE A 93 4.27 -47.03 13.35
N GLU A 94 3.15 -47.42 13.97
CA GLU A 94 1.91 -46.62 13.96
C GLU A 94 2.12 -45.24 14.59
N ALA A 95 2.80 -45.17 15.75
CA ALA A 95 3.13 -43.91 16.40
C ALA A 95 4.06 -43.03 15.53
N LEU A 96 5.03 -43.63 14.85
CA LEU A 96 5.93 -42.89 13.95
C LEU A 96 5.18 -42.35 12.72
N ASN A 97 4.25 -43.12 12.17
CA ASN A 97 3.42 -42.67 11.06
C ASN A 97 2.53 -41.49 11.48
N LEU A 98 1.91 -41.56 12.66
CA LEU A 98 1.14 -40.46 13.21
C LEU A 98 2.02 -39.21 13.40
N GLN A 99 3.22 -39.37 13.96
CA GLN A 99 4.17 -38.27 14.15
C GLN A 99 4.60 -37.63 12.82
N ASN A 100 4.83 -38.44 11.78
CA ASN A 100 5.14 -37.93 10.45
C ASN A 100 4.00 -37.10 9.86
N ASP A 101 2.75 -37.52 10.09
CA ASP A 101 1.57 -36.80 9.61
C ASP A 101 1.32 -35.52 10.42
N GLU A 102 1.50 -35.55 11.74
CA GLU A 102 1.50 -34.34 12.58
C GLU A 102 2.57 -33.34 12.12
N PHE A 103 3.78 -33.80 11.79
CA PHE A 103 4.85 -32.95 11.30
C PHE A 103 4.54 -32.30 9.94
N LYS A 104 3.85 -33.03 9.05
CA LYS A 104 3.35 -32.44 7.79
C LYS A 104 2.32 -31.36 8.06
N GLN A 105 1.37 -31.60 8.98
CA GLN A 105 0.36 -30.62 9.37
C GLN A 105 1.00 -29.37 9.98
N GLN A 106 1.98 -29.52 10.88
CA GLN A 106 2.72 -28.41 11.47
C GLN A 106 3.47 -27.57 10.42
N LYS A 107 4.07 -28.22 9.41
CA LYS A 107 4.71 -27.49 8.31
C LYS A 107 3.72 -26.65 7.51
N GLU A 108 2.53 -27.18 7.29
CA GLU A 108 1.46 -26.47 6.57
C GLU A 108 0.94 -25.29 7.39
N GLU A 109 0.63 -25.50 8.67
CA GLU A 109 0.20 -24.44 9.59
C GLU A 109 1.25 -23.32 9.70
N LEU A 110 2.54 -23.67 9.76
CA LEU A 110 3.64 -22.69 9.72
C LEU A 110 3.68 -21.90 8.41
N ARG A 111 3.34 -22.53 7.29
CA ARG A 111 3.27 -21.86 5.99
C ARG A 111 2.12 -20.86 5.96
N GLU A 112 0.93 -21.27 6.37
CA GLU A 112 -0.25 -20.40 6.46
C GLU A 112 -0.01 -19.24 7.42
N THR A 113 0.55 -19.52 8.60
CA THR A 113 0.90 -18.52 9.61
C THR A 113 1.88 -17.47 9.06
N ARG A 114 2.87 -17.89 8.26
CA ARG A 114 3.81 -16.96 7.61
C ARG A 114 3.11 -16.03 6.62
N GLU A 115 2.13 -16.52 5.87
CA GLU A 115 1.35 -15.68 4.95
C GLU A 115 0.50 -14.66 5.72
N VAL A 116 -0.19 -15.09 6.78
CA VAL A 116 -0.93 -14.19 7.67
C VAL A 116 -0.02 -13.13 8.28
N PHE A 117 1.18 -13.49 8.73
CA PHE A 117 2.15 -12.51 9.25
C PHE A 117 2.60 -11.50 8.20
N LYS A 118 2.76 -11.91 6.93
CA LYS A 118 3.08 -10.98 5.83
C LYS A 118 1.95 -10.00 5.60
N GLU A 119 0.70 -10.47 5.59
CA GLU A 119 -0.48 -9.62 5.45
C GLU A 119 -0.62 -8.63 6.61
N GLN A 120 -0.47 -9.10 7.86
CA GLN A 120 -0.47 -8.25 9.04
C GLN A 120 0.63 -7.18 8.99
N SER A 121 1.84 -7.54 8.54
CA SER A 121 2.94 -6.58 8.38
C SER A 121 2.61 -5.46 7.40
N LYS A 122 1.94 -5.79 6.29
CA LYS A 122 1.44 -4.80 5.32
C LYS A 122 0.40 -3.88 5.97
N THR A 123 -0.61 -4.45 6.65
CA THR A 123 -1.64 -3.68 7.35
C THR A 123 -1.03 -2.75 8.41
N LEU A 124 -0.05 -3.21 9.19
CA LEU A 124 0.63 -2.39 10.20
C LEU A 124 1.45 -1.26 9.56
N LYS A 125 2.09 -1.49 8.41
CA LYS A 125 2.75 -0.41 7.65
C LYS A 125 1.74 0.66 7.24
N GLN A 126 0.60 0.26 6.69
CA GLN A 126 -0.46 1.19 6.28
C GLN A 126 -1.02 1.97 7.48
N GLN A 127 -1.35 1.29 8.58
CA GLN A 127 -1.86 1.94 9.80
C GLN A 127 -0.86 2.95 10.37
N ARG A 128 0.44 2.62 10.42
CA ARG A 128 1.49 3.55 10.87
C ARG A 128 1.56 4.80 9.99
N PHE A 129 1.46 4.62 8.67
CA PHE A 129 1.41 5.74 7.73
C PHE A 129 0.18 6.61 8.01
N GLU A 130 -1.02 6.02 8.07
CA GLU A 130 -2.28 6.74 8.29
C GLU A 130 -2.29 7.49 9.62
N THR A 131 -1.84 6.86 10.70
CA THR A 131 -1.74 7.52 12.02
C THR A 131 -0.82 8.73 11.96
N THR A 132 0.33 8.61 11.30
CA THR A 132 1.28 9.73 11.14
C THR A 132 0.68 10.83 10.25
N PHE A 133 0.04 10.45 9.15
CA PHE A 133 -0.60 11.37 8.22
C PHE A 133 -1.70 12.20 8.91
N PHE A 134 -2.64 11.56 9.61
CA PHE A 134 -3.71 12.26 10.31
C PHE A 134 -3.17 13.12 11.46
N SER A 135 -2.15 12.65 12.19
CA SER A 135 -1.47 13.47 13.20
C SER A 135 -0.84 14.74 12.61
N LEU A 136 -0.27 14.65 11.40
CA LEU A 136 0.26 15.82 10.70
C LEU A 136 -0.85 16.78 10.23
N ILE A 137 -1.99 16.25 9.78
CA ILE A 137 -3.18 17.07 9.46
C ILE A 137 -3.69 17.79 10.70
N ASP A 138 -3.79 17.12 11.84
CA ASP A 138 -4.25 17.72 13.09
C ASP A 138 -3.30 18.85 13.54
N LEU A 139 -1.98 18.63 13.41
CA LEU A 139 -0.97 19.66 13.66
C LEU A 139 -1.13 20.86 12.70
N PHE A 140 -1.40 20.58 11.42
CA PHE A 140 -1.64 21.62 10.42
C PHE A 140 -2.89 22.44 10.74
N ASN A 141 -4.01 21.80 11.03
CA ASN A 141 -5.26 22.46 11.40
C ASN A 141 -5.10 23.27 12.69
N THR A 142 -4.38 22.74 13.69
CA THR A 142 -4.05 23.47 14.92
C THR A 142 -3.22 24.72 14.63
N LEU A 143 -2.23 24.61 13.73
CA LEU A 143 -1.42 25.76 13.32
C LEU A 143 -2.28 26.83 12.62
N VAL A 144 -3.13 26.43 11.68
CA VAL A 144 -4.06 27.35 10.97
C VAL A 144 -4.99 28.04 11.96
N ASN A 145 -5.63 27.27 12.85
CA ASN A 145 -6.51 27.82 13.89
C ASN A 145 -5.78 28.81 14.81
N ASN A 146 -4.53 28.52 15.18
CA ASN A 146 -3.73 29.42 16.00
C ASN A 146 -3.38 30.74 15.27
N LEU A 147 -3.22 30.71 13.94
CA LEU A 147 -3.06 31.92 13.15
C LEU A 147 -4.35 32.74 13.12
N ASP A 148 -5.49 32.07 12.96
CA ASP A 148 -6.81 32.71 12.94
C ASP A 148 -7.17 33.34 14.29
N LEU A 149 -6.88 32.66 15.41
CA LEU A 149 -7.17 33.16 16.77
C LEU A 149 -6.36 34.42 17.13
N LYS A 150 -5.16 34.59 16.54
CA LYS A 150 -4.33 35.77 16.75
C LYS A 150 -4.83 37.00 15.97
N ASN A 151 -5.90 36.86 15.18
CA ASN A 151 -6.38 37.90 14.29
C ASN A 151 -7.83 38.27 14.61
N ASP A 152 -8.13 39.57 14.65
CA ASP A 152 -9.45 40.08 15.10
C ASP A 152 -10.63 39.55 14.27
N ASN A 153 -10.41 39.32 12.98
CA ASN A 153 -11.42 38.83 12.04
C ASN A 153 -11.51 37.30 11.94
N LYS A 154 -10.78 36.55 12.78
CA LYS A 154 -10.75 35.07 12.82
C LYS A 154 -10.47 34.39 11.46
N ASN A 155 -9.86 35.10 10.52
CA ASN A 155 -9.36 34.54 9.27
C ASN A 155 -8.09 35.28 8.86
N TYR A 156 -6.96 34.65 9.16
CA TYR A 156 -5.62 35.16 8.92
C TYR A 156 -5.31 35.27 7.42
N PHE A 157 -5.64 34.23 6.64
CA PHE A 157 -5.33 34.19 5.21
C PHE A 157 -6.16 35.19 4.41
N LYS A 158 -7.43 35.40 4.77
CA LYS A 158 -8.27 36.44 4.19
C LYS A 158 -7.69 37.84 4.42
N LYS A 159 -7.18 38.13 5.62
CA LYS A 159 -6.53 39.41 5.92
C LYS A 159 -5.33 39.65 4.99
N LEU A 160 -4.47 38.65 4.80
CA LEU A 160 -3.30 38.77 3.92
C LEU A 160 -3.71 38.98 2.46
N ARG A 161 -4.76 38.30 2.02
CA ARG A 161 -5.36 38.54 0.70
C ARG A 161 -5.87 39.97 0.60
N ASP A 162 -6.64 40.45 1.57
CA ASP A 162 -7.20 41.81 1.53
C ASP A 162 -6.08 42.87 1.56
N GLU A 163 -5.02 42.66 2.35
CA GLU A 163 -3.82 43.50 2.36
C GLU A 163 -3.16 43.58 0.97
N LEU A 164 -3.00 42.44 0.29
CA LEU A 164 -2.49 42.40 -1.08
C LEU A 164 -3.40 43.19 -2.03
N PHE A 165 -4.72 42.98 -1.95
CA PHE A 165 -5.72 43.56 -2.85
C PHE A 165 -5.96 45.07 -2.65
N THR A 166 -5.51 45.63 -1.53
CA THR A 166 -5.59 47.09 -1.28
C THR A 166 -4.46 47.89 -1.91
N LYS A 167 -3.39 47.23 -2.39
CA LYS A 167 -2.25 47.90 -3.02
C LYS A 167 -2.62 48.34 -4.44
N GLU A 168 -2.26 49.57 -4.78
CA GLU A 168 -2.38 50.07 -6.14
C GLU A 168 -1.25 49.51 -7.01
N THR A 169 -1.55 49.30 -8.30
CA THR A 169 -0.61 48.77 -9.30
C THR A 169 -0.64 49.64 -10.54
N GLU A 170 0.52 49.95 -11.12
CA GLU A 170 0.66 50.84 -12.28
C GLU A 170 0.91 50.08 -13.60
N SER A 171 0.99 48.74 -13.55
CA SER A 171 1.36 47.88 -14.67
C SER A 171 0.43 47.98 -15.90
N THR A 172 1.02 47.95 -17.09
CA THR A 172 0.30 48.12 -18.36
C THR A 172 -0.13 46.80 -19.01
N ASN A 173 0.56 45.71 -18.70
CA ASN A 173 0.25 44.36 -19.18
C ASN A 173 0.28 43.33 -18.05
N ILE A 174 -0.31 42.16 -18.29
CA ILE A 174 -0.48 41.10 -17.30
C ILE A 174 0.84 40.52 -16.78
N ILE A 175 1.90 40.53 -17.60
CA ILE A 175 3.21 40.00 -17.21
C ILE A 175 3.92 40.97 -16.24
N GLU A 176 3.90 42.27 -16.54
CA GLU A 176 4.36 43.32 -15.62
C GLU A 176 3.58 43.27 -14.32
N LEU A 177 2.25 43.16 -14.42
CA LEU A 177 1.35 43.08 -13.28
C LEU A 177 1.67 41.88 -12.38
N ASN A 178 1.86 40.68 -12.96
CA ASN A 178 2.25 39.49 -12.19
C ASN A 178 3.60 39.72 -11.47
N ASN A 179 4.59 40.32 -12.12
CA ASN A 179 5.86 40.64 -11.46
C ASN A 179 5.72 41.65 -10.31
N GLU A 180 4.87 42.67 -10.48
CA GLU A 180 4.54 43.64 -9.44
C GLU A 180 3.84 42.97 -8.25
N ILE A 181 2.84 42.12 -8.50
CA ILE A 181 2.13 41.33 -7.48
C ILE A 181 3.08 40.41 -6.73
N ILE A 182 3.99 39.72 -7.41
CA ILE A 182 4.99 38.87 -6.76
C ILE A 182 5.86 39.70 -5.79
N ASN A 183 6.20 40.94 -6.15
CA ASN A 183 6.99 41.81 -5.28
C ASN A 183 6.19 42.29 -4.07
N LEU A 184 4.94 42.72 -4.27
CA LEU A 184 4.02 43.06 -3.18
C LEU A 184 3.79 41.88 -2.24
N TYR A 185 3.61 40.67 -2.79
CA TYR A 185 3.48 39.44 -2.01
C TYR A 185 4.73 39.17 -1.17
N LYS A 186 5.94 39.40 -1.70
CA LYS A 186 7.18 39.24 -0.92
C LYS A 186 7.19 40.17 0.29
N GLU A 187 6.76 41.41 0.16
CA GLU A 187 6.67 42.35 1.29
C GLU A 187 5.75 41.81 2.39
N ILE A 188 4.56 41.34 2.01
CA ILE A 188 3.60 40.72 2.93
C ILE A 188 4.21 39.47 3.59
N LEU A 189 4.90 38.63 2.80
CA LEU A 189 5.60 37.44 3.30
C LEU A 189 6.68 37.80 4.33
N TYR A 190 7.44 38.87 4.10
CA TYR A 190 8.46 39.34 5.03
C TYR A 190 7.86 39.91 6.32
N GLY A 191 6.79 40.69 6.22
CA GLY A 191 6.07 41.22 7.39
C GLY A 191 5.47 40.11 8.26
N ASN A 192 5.11 38.98 7.65
CA ASN A 192 4.45 37.85 8.30
C ASN A 192 5.32 36.58 8.35
N LYS A 193 6.65 36.75 8.27
CA LYS A 193 7.60 35.68 8.00
C LYS A 193 7.53 34.53 9.00
N GLU A 194 7.45 34.82 10.29
CA GLU A 194 7.45 33.80 11.34
C GLU A 194 6.26 32.84 11.13
N SER A 195 5.03 33.39 11.16
CA SER A 195 3.78 32.68 10.94
C SER A 195 3.74 31.89 9.61
N LEU A 196 4.03 32.56 8.48
CA LEU A 196 3.92 31.94 7.16
C LEU A 196 5.02 30.90 6.91
N THR A 197 6.21 31.09 7.48
CA THR A 197 7.28 30.09 7.36
C THR A 197 6.89 28.78 8.04
N HIS A 198 6.28 28.85 9.22
CA HIS A 198 5.81 27.64 9.90
C HIS A 198 4.69 26.96 9.11
N TYR A 199 3.72 27.73 8.60
CA TYR A 199 2.65 27.22 7.74
C TYR A 199 3.19 26.47 6.50
N PHE A 200 4.00 27.14 5.68
CA PHE A 200 4.52 26.54 4.44
C PHE A 200 5.45 25.35 4.69
N ARG A 201 6.20 25.34 5.79
CA ARG A 201 7.03 24.19 6.17
C ARG A 201 6.18 22.98 6.55
N THR A 202 5.10 23.17 7.30
CA THR A 202 4.19 22.09 7.68
C THR A 202 3.47 21.55 6.44
N LEU A 203 2.96 22.44 5.58
CA LEU A 203 2.35 22.08 4.30
C LEU A 203 3.31 21.26 3.43
N TYR A 204 4.54 21.72 3.25
CA TYR A 204 5.56 20.98 2.51
C TYR A 204 5.86 19.62 3.15
N ARG A 205 5.99 19.54 4.47
CA ARG A 205 6.27 18.28 5.19
C ARG A 205 5.17 17.24 4.97
N ILE A 206 3.90 17.64 4.99
CA ILE A 206 2.78 16.73 4.75
C ILE A 206 2.83 16.17 3.33
N ILE A 207 2.95 17.06 2.34
CA ILE A 207 2.99 16.65 0.94
C ILE A 207 4.22 15.78 0.67
N HIS A 208 5.38 16.15 1.21
CA HIS A 208 6.61 15.39 1.05
C HIS A 208 6.56 14.04 1.77
N PHE A 209 5.92 13.95 2.93
CA PHE A 209 5.69 12.68 3.64
C PHE A 209 4.87 11.70 2.79
N ILE A 210 3.83 12.20 2.11
CA ILE A 210 3.03 11.37 1.18
C ILE A 210 3.86 10.99 -0.05
N ASP A 211 4.54 11.95 -0.67
CA ASP A 211 5.33 11.75 -1.89
C ASP A 211 6.47 10.73 -1.70
N SER A 212 7.16 10.79 -0.56
CA SER A 212 8.29 9.92 -0.20
C SER A 212 7.89 8.56 0.37
N SER A 213 6.60 8.29 0.56
CA SER A 213 6.11 7.02 1.10
C SER A 213 6.25 5.85 0.09
N GLU A 214 6.29 4.62 0.63
CA GLU A 214 6.28 3.36 -0.15
C GLU A 214 4.91 3.04 -0.78
N LEU A 215 3.93 3.93 -0.65
CA LEU A 215 2.57 3.73 -1.17
C LEU A 215 2.55 3.70 -2.70
N ALA A 216 1.52 3.06 -3.27
CA ALA A 216 1.26 3.17 -4.70
C ALA A 216 0.89 4.62 -5.07
N GLU A 217 1.22 5.07 -6.28
CA GLU A 217 0.91 6.45 -6.71
C GLU A 217 -0.60 6.74 -6.67
N SER A 218 -1.46 5.75 -6.91
CA SER A 218 -2.92 5.87 -6.77
C SER A 218 -3.34 6.20 -5.33
N GLU A 219 -2.72 5.57 -4.34
CA GLU A 219 -2.98 5.80 -2.91
C GLU A 219 -2.44 7.16 -2.47
N LYS A 220 -1.24 7.54 -2.91
CA LYS A 220 -0.68 8.87 -2.66
C LYS A 220 -1.64 9.98 -3.12
N ILE A 221 -2.22 9.83 -4.31
CA ILE A 221 -3.22 10.77 -4.84
C ILE A 221 -4.46 10.84 -3.93
N VAL A 222 -4.89 9.73 -3.33
CA VAL A 222 -6.02 9.73 -2.38
C VAL A 222 -5.69 10.56 -1.14
N TYR A 223 -4.56 10.31 -0.47
CA TYR A 223 -4.17 11.08 0.72
C TYR A 223 -3.92 12.57 0.40
N LEU A 224 -3.35 12.88 -0.76
CA LEU A 224 -3.19 14.27 -1.19
C LEU A 224 -4.52 14.96 -1.46
N LYS A 225 -5.52 14.26 -2.00
CA LYS A 225 -6.87 14.82 -2.15
C LYS A 225 -7.52 15.10 -0.79
N ILE A 226 -7.31 14.24 0.20
CA ILE A 226 -7.77 14.46 1.58
C ILE A 226 -7.08 15.70 2.17
N PHE A 227 -5.77 15.83 2.03
CA PHE A 227 -5.06 17.01 2.53
C PHE A 227 -5.48 18.29 1.80
N ARG A 228 -5.59 18.24 0.47
CA ARG A 228 -6.01 19.37 -0.36
C ARG A 228 -7.41 19.88 -0.01
N SER A 229 -8.32 19.02 0.45
CA SER A 229 -9.64 19.45 0.89
C SER A 229 -9.64 20.21 2.22
N GLN A 230 -8.52 20.22 2.95
CA GLN A 230 -8.35 21.02 4.16
C GLN A 230 -7.94 22.47 3.85
N LEU A 231 -7.49 22.75 2.62
CA LEU A 231 -6.99 24.07 2.23
C LEU A 231 -8.15 24.98 1.80
N SER A 232 -8.25 26.15 2.40
CA SER A 232 -9.19 27.19 1.97
C SER A 232 -8.73 27.87 0.67
N GLU A 233 -9.65 28.54 -0.02
CA GLU A 233 -9.32 29.28 -1.25
C GLU A 233 -8.28 30.37 -1.01
N TYR A 234 -8.33 31.08 0.13
CA TYR A 234 -7.33 32.08 0.51
C TYR A 234 -5.95 31.44 0.72
N GLU A 235 -5.89 30.25 1.32
CA GLU A 235 -4.63 29.50 1.43
C GLU A 235 -4.09 29.08 0.07
N LEU A 236 -4.94 28.56 -0.82
CA LEU A 236 -4.55 28.19 -2.17
C LEU A 236 -3.98 29.38 -2.95
N LEU A 237 -4.58 30.56 -2.80
CA LEU A 237 -4.08 31.81 -3.39
C LEU A 237 -2.68 32.18 -2.86
N LEU A 238 -2.47 32.09 -1.54
CA LEU A 238 -1.15 32.34 -0.95
C LEU A 238 -0.12 31.30 -1.38
N ILE A 239 -0.51 30.02 -1.50
CA ILE A 239 0.37 28.95 -1.99
C ILE A 239 0.78 29.25 -3.44
N TYR A 240 -0.15 29.71 -4.28
CA TYR A 240 0.10 30.09 -5.66
C TYR A 240 1.17 31.19 -5.76
N TYR A 241 1.00 32.33 -5.09
CA TYR A 241 2.02 33.39 -5.12
C TYR A 241 3.33 32.97 -4.45
N ASN A 242 3.27 32.17 -3.38
CA ASN A 242 4.49 31.65 -2.76
C ASN A 242 5.30 30.77 -3.73
N ALA A 243 4.62 29.97 -4.56
CA ALA A 243 5.24 29.09 -5.55
C ALA A 243 6.08 29.84 -6.60
N GLU A 244 5.71 31.09 -6.90
CA GLU A 244 6.44 31.99 -7.80
C GLU A 244 7.68 32.62 -7.15
N THR A 245 7.81 32.50 -5.83
CA THR A 245 8.99 32.97 -5.11
C THR A 245 10.08 31.91 -5.01
N ARG A 246 11.33 32.34 -4.81
CA ARG A 246 12.46 31.43 -4.56
C ARG A 246 12.31 30.61 -3.27
N TYR A 247 11.45 31.02 -2.34
CA TYR A 247 11.24 30.31 -1.07
C TYR A 247 10.55 28.96 -1.24
N ALA A 248 9.73 28.82 -2.29
CA ALA A 248 8.96 27.61 -2.56
C ALA A 248 9.66 26.62 -3.51
N LYS A 249 10.96 26.76 -3.77
CA LYS A 249 11.71 25.94 -4.75
C LYS A 249 11.50 24.42 -4.60
N LYS A 250 11.35 23.92 -3.37
CA LYS A 250 11.07 22.49 -3.09
C LYS A 250 9.60 22.11 -3.15
N LEU A 251 8.71 23.06 -2.93
CA LEU A 251 7.26 22.86 -2.93
C LEU A 251 6.69 22.91 -4.35
N TYR A 252 7.24 23.78 -5.21
CA TYR A 252 6.81 23.96 -6.60
C TYR A 252 6.66 22.65 -7.40
N PRO A 253 7.66 21.73 -7.42
CA PRO A 253 7.52 20.48 -8.16
C PRO A 253 6.36 19.61 -7.66
N LEU A 254 6.09 19.65 -6.36
CA LEU A 254 5.01 18.90 -5.73
C LEU A 254 3.64 19.52 -6.04
N ILE A 255 3.54 20.87 -6.10
CA ILE A 255 2.32 21.58 -6.51
C ILE A 255 1.93 21.15 -7.92
N LEU A 256 2.89 21.10 -8.86
CA LEU A 256 2.62 20.65 -10.23
C LEU A 256 2.34 19.14 -10.31
N LYS A 257 3.16 18.29 -9.67
CA LYS A 257 3.00 16.83 -9.69
C LYS A 257 1.61 16.40 -9.23
N TYR A 258 1.04 17.10 -8.26
CA TYR A 258 -0.21 16.74 -7.63
C TYR A 258 -1.36 17.72 -7.89
N ASN A 259 -1.14 18.70 -8.76
CA ASN A 259 -2.09 19.75 -9.09
C ASN A 259 -2.77 20.35 -7.84
N LEU A 260 -1.95 20.74 -6.85
CA LEU A 260 -2.43 21.13 -5.51
C LEU A 260 -3.41 22.32 -5.57
N ILE A 261 -3.18 23.25 -6.49
CA ILE A 261 -3.97 24.47 -6.69
C ILE A 261 -5.15 24.30 -7.66
N LYS A 262 -5.52 23.07 -8.03
CA LYS A 262 -6.61 22.78 -8.98
C LYS A 262 -7.92 23.55 -8.72
N HIS A 263 -8.24 23.75 -7.45
CA HIS A 263 -9.49 24.35 -7.01
C HIS A 263 -9.37 25.86 -6.74
N LEU A 264 -8.27 26.50 -7.16
CA LEU A 264 -8.13 27.95 -7.13
C LEU A 264 -8.72 28.54 -8.41
N PRO A 265 -9.87 29.23 -8.36
CA PRO A 265 -10.43 29.87 -9.54
C PRO A 265 -9.51 30.99 -10.02
N SER A 266 -9.37 31.15 -11.34
CA SER A 266 -8.60 32.27 -11.90
C SER A 266 -9.15 33.62 -11.44
N LEU A 267 -10.48 33.75 -11.31
CA LEU A 267 -11.14 34.96 -10.84
C LEU A 267 -10.77 35.39 -9.40
N SER A 268 -10.23 34.46 -8.60
CA SER A 268 -9.80 34.73 -7.23
C SER A 268 -8.38 35.30 -7.17
N LYS A 269 -7.62 35.23 -8.26
CA LYS A 269 -6.27 35.78 -8.39
C LYS A 269 -6.33 37.31 -8.56
N PHE A 270 -5.32 38.01 -8.04
CA PHE A 270 -5.22 39.47 -8.12
C PHE A 270 -5.21 39.95 -9.57
N GLU A 271 -4.57 39.20 -10.47
CA GLU A 271 -4.51 39.45 -11.91
C GLU A 271 -5.90 39.73 -12.52
N PHE A 272 -6.95 39.09 -12.00
CA PHE A 272 -8.33 39.24 -12.47
C PHE A 272 -9.16 40.23 -11.64
N TYR A 273 -8.59 40.83 -10.59
CA TYR A 273 -9.31 41.72 -9.68
C TYR A 273 -9.90 42.94 -10.40
N LYS A 274 -9.20 43.50 -11.40
CA LYS A 274 -9.72 44.62 -12.22
C LYS A 274 -11.03 44.29 -12.92
N TYR A 275 -11.23 43.04 -13.32
CA TYR A 275 -12.45 42.58 -13.99
C TYR A 275 -13.56 42.25 -13.01
N THR A 276 -13.20 41.74 -11.82
CA THR A 276 -14.17 41.28 -10.83
C THR A 276 -14.62 42.38 -9.87
N LYS A 277 -13.84 43.45 -9.65
CA LYS A 277 -14.12 44.53 -8.68
C LYS A 277 -15.56 45.07 -8.72
N ASN A 278 -16.12 45.23 -9.92
CA ASN A 278 -17.49 45.76 -10.12
C ASN A 278 -18.56 44.67 -10.29
N ILE A 279 -18.15 43.39 -10.27
CA ILE A 279 -19.00 42.21 -10.50
C ILE A 279 -19.16 41.37 -9.23
N VAL A 280 -18.28 41.50 -8.24
CA VAL A 280 -18.25 40.66 -7.02
C VAL A 280 -19.58 40.63 -6.25
N GLU A 281 -20.34 41.73 -6.26
CA GLU A 281 -21.64 41.80 -5.57
C GLU A 281 -22.78 41.10 -6.35
N ASP A 282 -22.58 40.82 -7.64
CA ASP A 282 -23.53 40.09 -8.50
C ASP A 282 -23.08 38.63 -8.67
N TYR A 283 -23.46 37.80 -7.70
CA TYR A 283 -23.16 36.36 -7.69
C TYR A 283 -23.60 35.64 -8.96
N LYS A 284 -24.65 36.13 -9.67
CA LYS A 284 -25.10 35.51 -10.92
C LYS A 284 -24.11 35.77 -12.05
N LYS A 285 -23.59 36.99 -12.16
CA LYS A 285 -22.55 37.33 -13.15
C LYS A 285 -21.25 36.60 -12.86
N LEU A 286 -20.82 36.54 -11.60
CA LEU A 286 -19.62 35.80 -11.21
C LEU A 286 -19.74 34.32 -11.56
N ASN A 287 -20.89 33.69 -11.26
CA ASN A 287 -21.13 32.29 -11.61
C ASN A 287 -21.07 32.05 -13.13
N LYS A 288 -21.69 32.92 -13.93
CA LYS A 288 -21.61 32.83 -15.40
C LYS A 288 -20.18 32.98 -15.92
N LEU A 289 -19.38 33.85 -15.29
CA LEU A 289 -17.98 34.03 -15.68
C LEU A 289 -17.12 32.82 -15.32
N ASN A 290 -17.34 32.20 -14.15
CA ASN A 290 -16.71 30.94 -13.78
C ASN A 290 -17.09 29.80 -14.73
N GLN A 291 -18.39 29.64 -15.04
CA GLN A 291 -18.87 28.66 -16.01
C GLN A 291 -18.20 28.84 -17.38
N PHE A 292 -17.99 30.10 -17.80
CA PHE A 292 -17.27 30.38 -19.04
C PHE A 292 -15.82 29.92 -18.96
N ASN A 293 -15.13 30.26 -17.88
CA ASN A 293 -13.73 29.88 -17.68
C ASN A 293 -13.55 28.36 -17.67
N GLU A 294 -14.40 27.63 -16.95
CA GLU A 294 -14.42 26.16 -16.90
C GLU A 294 -14.67 25.57 -18.29
N PHE A 295 -15.68 26.08 -19.01
CA PHE A 295 -15.97 25.65 -20.37
C PHE A 295 -14.76 25.84 -21.30
N ILE A 296 -14.07 26.98 -21.25
CA ILE A 296 -12.87 27.21 -22.05
C ILE A 296 -11.76 26.26 -21.65
N PHE A 297 -11.52 26.07 -20.35
CA PHE A 297 -10.45 25.21 -19.84
C PHE A 297 -10.64 23.76 -20.29
N ASP A 298 -11.85 23.20 -20.13
CA ASP A 298 -12.15 21.82 -20.47
C ASP A 298 -12.01 21.54 -21.97
N ASN A 299 -12.51 22.46 -22.82
CA ASN A 299 -12.38 22.33 -24.26
C ASN A 299 -10.93 22.49 -24.72
N LEU A 300 -10.17 23.40 -24.11
CA LEU A 300 -8.74 23.56 -24.39
C LEU A 300 -7.94 22.33 -23.95
N LEU A 301 -8.26 21.75 -22.79
CA LEU A 301 -7.63 20.55 -22.29
C LEU A 301 -7.88 19.35 -23.22
N LEU A 302 -9.13 19.17 -23.66
CA LEU A 302 -9.50 18.15 -24.64
C LEU A 302 -8.75 18.36 -25.97
N PHE A 303 -8.71 19.60 -26.46
CA PHE A 303 -8.00 19.95 -27.69
C PHE A 303 -6.52 19.62 -27.60
N ILE A 304 -5.84 20.01 -26.52
CA ILE A 304 -4.41 19.72 -26.32
C ILE A 304 -4.16 18.22 -26.21
N ASP A 305 -5.02 17.47 -25.50
CA ASP A 305 -4.88 16.00 -25.41
C ASP A 305 -5.02 15.33 -26.79
N ASN A 306 -5.96 15.79 -27.64
CA ASN A 306 -6.12 15.29 -29.01
C ASN A 306 -4.96 15.69 -29.92
N LEU A 307 -4.55 16.96 -29.91
CA LEU A 307 -3.41 17.46 -30.66
C LEU A 307 -2.15 16.64 -30.36
N ASN A 308 -1.91 16.34 -29.08
CA ASN A 308 -0.77 15.53 -28.65
C ASN A 308 -0.78 14.08 -29.17
N GLN A 309 -1.96 13.51 -29.42
CA GLN A 309 -2.09 12.17 -29.99
C GLN A 309 -2.00 12.19 -31.52
N ASN A 310 -2.49 13.24 -32.15
CA ASN A 310 -2.64 13.32 -33.60
C ASN A 310 -1.41 13.86 -34.32
N VAL A 311 -0.61 14.74 -33.68
CA VAL A 311 0.58 15.36 -34.30
C VAL A 311 1.62 14.36 -34.83
N ASN A 312 1.69 13.15 -34.26
CA ASN A 312 2.65 12.13 -34.72
C ASN A 312 2.14 11.27 -35.87
N LYS A 313 0.94 11.52 -36.40
CA LYS A 313 0.36 10.77 -37.52
C LYS A 313 0.84 11.37 -38.85
N GLU A 314 1.15 10.52 -39.82
CA GLU A 314 1.70 10.93 -41.13
C GLU A 314 0.75 11.87 -41.91
N ASP A 315 -0.57 11.74 -41.73
CA ASP A 315 -1.59 12.54 -42.41
C ASP A 315 -2.05 13.78 -41.63
N PHE A 316 -1.37 14.17 -40.55
CA PHE A 316 -1.78 15.30 -39.73
C PHE A 316 -1.53 16.64 -40.43
N ILE A 317 -2.59 17.43 -40.60
CA ILE A 317 -2.53 18.78 -41.20
C ILE A 317 -2.80 19.84 -40.13
N GLU A 318 -3.94 19.75 -39.46
CA GLU A 318 -4.37 20.66 -38.41
C GLU A 318 -5.39 19.94 -37.51
N GLU A 319 -5.34 20.18 -36.20
CA GLU A 319 -6.39 19.79 -35.27
C GLU A 319 -7.38 20.96 -35.17
N GLU A 320 -8.67 20.66 -35.25
CA GLU A 320 -9.74 21.65 -35.12
C GLU A 320 -10.81 21.18 -34.12
N LEU A 321 -11.22 22.08 -33.22
CA LEU A 321 -12.38 21.90 -32.35
C LEU A 321 -13.31 23.11 -32.46
N SER A 322 -14.57 22.86 -32.82
CA SER A 322 -15.62 23.88 -32.92
C SER A 322 -16.76 23.58 -31.93
N LYS A 323 -17.07 24.53 -31.05
CA LYS A 323 -18.08 24.39 -29.98
C LYS A 323 -18.89 25.67 -29.79
N LYS A 324 -20.21 25.53 -29.68
CA LYS A 324 -21.09 26.64 -29.27
C LYS A 324 -21.02 26.80 -27.75
N THR A 325 -20.97 28.04 -27.27
CA THR A 325 -20.96 28.30 -25.82
C THR A 325 -22.35 28.14 -25.24
N GLU A 326 -22.48 27.42 -24.13
CA GLU A 326 -23.78 27.27 -23.43
C GLU A 326 -24.28 28.58 -22.79
N ILE A 327 -23.38 29.54 -22.58
CA ILE A 327 -23.66 30.80 -21.90
C ILE A 327 -24.28 31.84 -22.85
N ASN A 328 -24.05 31.65 -24.15
CA ASN A 328 -24.65 32.42 -25.23
C ASN A 328 -24.62 31.59 -26.51
N ASP A 329 -25.76 30.99 -26.92
CA ASP A 329 -25.86 30.15 -28.14
C ASP A 329 -25.43 30.86 -29.44
N LYS A 330 -25.20 32.16 -29.33
CA LYS A 330 -24.82 33.12 -30.36
C LYS A 330 -23.30 33.22 -30.59
N ILE A 331 -22.49 32.51 -29.81
CA ILE A 331 -21.02 32.53 -29.94
C ILE A 331 -20.52 31.11 -30.26
N LEU A 332 -19.84 30.99 -31.40
CA LEU A 332 -19.11 29.79 -31.78
C LEU A 332 -17.62 29.99 -31.47
N ILE A 333 -17.05 29.09 -30.68
CA ILE A 333 -15.62 29.04 -30.39
C ILE A 333 -14.99 27.98 -31.27
N LYS A 334 -13.95 28.38 -32.01
CA LYS A 334 -13.12 27.49 -32.81
C LYS A 334 -11.69 27.54 -32.30
N ILE A 335 -11.13 26.39 -31.96
CA ILE A 335 -9.72 26.21 -31.58
C ILE A 335 -9.05 25.47 -32.72
N THR A 336 -7.96 26.00 -33.26
CA THR A 336 -7.17 25.30 -34.27
C THR A 336 -5.68 25.35 -33.99
N SER A 337 -4.97 24.33 -34.47
CA SER A 337 -3.52 24.26 -34.37
C SER A 337 -2.93 23.20 -35.30
N SER A 338 -1.87 23.58 -36.00
CA SER A 338 -1.02 22.67 -36.79
C SER A 338 0.23 22.21 -36.03
N GLU A 339 0.56 22.81 -34.89
CA GLU A 339 1.82 22.56 -34.16
C GLU A 339 1.59 22.58 -32.64
N ILE A 340 2.28 21.72 -31.89
CA ILE A 340 2.14 21.61 -30.42
C ILE A 340 2.52 22.86 -29.61
N ASN A 341 3.16 23.84 -30.25
CA ASN A 341 3.62 25.09 -29.67
C ASN A 341 2.85 26.32 -30.18
N LYS A 342 1.82 26.12 -31.03
CA LYS A 342 0.94 27.18 -31.52
C LYS A 342 -0.51 26.86 -31.23
N LEU A 343 -1.32 27.86 -30.90
CA LEU A 343 -2.76 27.70 -30.76
C LEU A 343 -3.47 28.94 -31.31
N LYS A 344 -4.58 28.72 -32.00
CA LYS A 344 -5.46 29.78 -32.47
C LYS A 344 -6.86 29.59 -31.90
N PHE A 345 -7.34 30.59 -31.18
CA PHE A 345 -8.73 30.70 -30.73
C PHE A 345 -9.47 31.72 -31.58
N ALA A 346 -10.62 31.36 -32.12
CA ALA A 346 -11.51 32.24 -32.86
C ALA A 346 -12.89 32.24 -32.23
N PHE A 347 -13.37 33.42 -31.84
CA PHE A 347 -14.75 33.66 -31.43
C PHE A 347 -15.51 34.22 -32.62
N ILE A 348 -16.45 33.44 -33.14
CA ILE A 348 -17.32 33.81 -34.25
C ILE A 348 -18.68 34.19 -33.69
N LEU A 349 -19.03 35.47 -33.82
CA LEU A 349 -20.29 36.03 -33.36
C LEU A 349 -21.37 35.81 -34.44
N LEU A 350 -22.44 35.08 -34.11
CA LEU A 350 -23.45 34.63 -35.07
C LEU A 350 -24.50 35.71 -35.41
N GLU A 351 -24.56 36.80 -34.64
CA GLU A 351 -25.49 37.92 -34.86
C GLU A 351 -24.73 39.20 -35.24
N GLU A 352 -25.36 40.01 -36.08
CA GLU A 352 -24.90 41.37 -36.40
C GLU A 352 -25.24 42.30 -35.22
N ASN A 353 -24.27 43.12 -34.78
CA ASN A 353 -24.39 44.11 -33.69
C ASN A 353 -24.32 43.61 -32.23
N ILE A 354 -23.47 42.62 -31.92
CA ILE A 354 -23.14 42.31 -30.53
C ILE A 354 -22.16 43.36 -29.98
N SER A 355 -22.59 44.15 -29.00
CA SER A 355 -21.77 45.16 -28.33
C SER A 355 -20.95 44.62 -27.16
N ASP A 356 -21.49 43.62 -26.46
CA ASP A 356 -20.93 43.07 -25.23
C ASP A 356 -20.86 41.54 -25.25
N ILE A 357 -19.81 41.00 -24.64
CA ILE A 357 -19.59 39.56 -24.43
C ILE A 357 -19.42 39.33 -22.93
N LEU A 358 -20.21 38.44 -22.32
CA LEU A 358 -20.14 38.13 -20.88
C LEU A 358 -20.15 39.39 -19.99
N PHE A 359 -20.97 40.38 -20.34
CA PHE A 359 -21.11 41.67 -19.64
C PHE A 359 -19.94 42.65 -19.83
N PHE A 360 -18.92 42.29 -20.61
CA PHE A 360 -17.81 43.16 -20.97
C PHE A 360 -18.00 43.76 -22.35
N LYS A 361 -17.61 45.03 -22.52
CA LYS A 361 -17.39 45.60 -23.85
C LYS A 361 -16.31 44.78 -24.57
N ILE A 362 -16.38 44.71 -25.89
CA ILE A 362 -15.47 43.92 -26.73
C ILE A 362 -13.98 44.12 -26.36
N GLU A 363 -13.52 45.36 -26.16
CA GLU A 363 -12.11 45.59 -25.80
C GLU A 363 -11.73 45.02 -24.42
N ILE A 364 -12.58 45.22 -23.42
CA ILE A 364 -12.35 44.65 -22.07
C ILE A 364 -12.39 43.12 -22.13
N PHE A 365 -13.27 42.55 -22.95
CA PHE A 365 -13.32 41.10 -23.14
C PHE A 365 -12.05 40.55 -23.79
N LYS A 366 -11.46 41.26 -24.77
CA LYS A 366 -10.18 40.84 -25.36
C LYS A 366 -9.04 40.84 -24.35
N GLU A 367 -8.95 41.88 -23.52
CA GLU A 367 -7.96 41.94 -22.44
C GLU A 367 -8.19 40.79 -21.46
N TYR A 368 -9.42 40.61 -20.98
CA TYR A 368 -9.80 39.54 -20.06
C TYR A 368 -9.44 38.15 -20.60
N PHE A 369 -9.80 37.87 -21.86
CA PHE A 369 -9.55 36.56 -22.45
C PHE A 369 -8.06 36.33 -22.72
N SER A 370 -7.32 37.36 -23.11
CA SER A 370 -5.85 37.28 -23.25
C SER A 370 -5.21 36.94 -21.90
N ASP A 371 -5.62 37.63 -20.83
CA ASP A 371 -5.15 37.40 -19.46
C ASP A 371 -5.52 35.99 -18.97
N LEU A 372 -6.71 35.48 -19.32
CA LEU A 372 -7.14 34.11 -19.03
C LEU A 372 -6.25 33.06 -19.71
N LEU A 373 -5.89 33.28 -20.98
CA LEU A 373 -4.99 32.37 -21.70
C LEU A 373 -3.57 32.39 -21.11
N TYR A 374 -3.06 33.57 -20.71
CA TYR A 374 -1.81 33.67 -19.96
C TYR A 374 -1.88 32.89 -18.64
N ASP A 375 -3.00 32.97 -17.92
CA ASP A 375 -3.17 32.22 -16.68
C ASP A 375 -3.13 30.70 -16.88
N TYR A 376 -3.82 30.19 -17.89
CA TYR A 376 -3.91 28.76 -18.16
C TYR A 376 -2.59 28.14 -18.62
N VAL A 377 -1.87 28.83 -19.51
CA VAL A 377 -0.68 28.29 -20.17
C VAL A 377 0.60 28.67 -19.44
N LEU A 378 0.65 29.84 -18.81
CA LEU A 378 1.87 30.40 -18.22
C LEU A 378 1.84 30.37 -16.69
N PHE A 379 0.94 31.14 -16.06
CA PHE A 379 1.02 31.37 -14.62
C PHE A 379 0.63 30.12 -13.81
N SER A 380 -0.42 29.41 -14.18
CA SER A 380 -0.84 28.17 -13.51
C SER A 380 0.17 27.01 -13.63
N ARG A 381 1.18 27.17 -14.48
CA ARG A 381 2.33 26.24 -14.64
C ARG A 381 3.63 26.79 -14.06
N PHE A 382 3.63 28.04 -13.64
CA PHE A 382 4.81 28.79 -13.21
C PHE A 382 5.95 28.73 -14.26
N SER A 383 5.57 28.85 -15.53
CA SER A 383 6.49 28.86 -16.68
C SER A 383 7.18 30.23 -16.81
N LYS A 384 8.28 30.31 -17.56
CA LYS A 384 8.96 31.60 -17.80
C LYS A 384 8.18 32.46 -18.79
N SER A 385 8.11 33.76 -18.52
CA SER A 385 7.46 34.76 -19.37
C SER A 385 8.04 34.86 -20.78
N SER A 386 9.33 34.52 -20.97
CA SER A 386 10.01 34.55 -22.28
C SER A 386 9.48 33.54 -23.30
N ASP A 387 8.71 32.56 -22.84
CA ASP A 387 8.42 31.37 -23.64
C ASP A 387 7.06 31.46 -24.36
N PHE A 388 6.26 32.51 -24.12
CA PHE A 388 4.91 32.65 -24.67
C PHE A 388 4.63 34.08 -25.13
N ASN A 389 4.03 34.20 -26.30
CA ASN A 389 3.48 35.44 -26.83
C ASN A 389 2.01 35.21 -27.19
N ILE A 390 1.11 36.05 -26.66
CA ILE A 390 -0.31 36.01 -26.97
C ILE A 390 -0.68 37.30 -27.68
N CYS A 391 -1.15 37.17 -28.91
CA CYS A 391 -1.60 38.30 -29.71
C CYS A 391 -3.11 38.16 -29.95
N ASN A 392 -3.84 39.28 -29.91
CA ASN A 392 -5.24 39.32 -30.30
C ASN A 392 -5.43 40.21 -31.54
N LYS A 393 -6.38 39.83 -32.40
CA LYS A 393 -6.74 40.51 -33.64
C LYS A 393 -8.25 40.50 -33.79
N THR A 394 -8.79 41.53 -34.43
CA THR A 394 -10.19 41.57 -34.87
C THR A 394 -10.27 41.48 -36.36
N SER A 395 -11.13 40.61 -36.88
CA SER A 395 -11.50 40.61 -38.28
C SER A 395 -13.02 40.67 -38.41
N THR A 396 -13.50 41.24 -39.51
CA THR A 396 -14.92 41.20 -39.86
C THR A 396 -15.05 40.40 -41.13
N ILE A 397 -15.77 39.29 -41.08
CA ILE A 397 -16.04 38.44 -42.24
C ILE A 397 -17.56 38.41 -42.43
N GLU A 398 -18.04 38.85 -43.59
CA GLU A 398 -19.48 38.89 -43.92
C GLU A 398 -20.33 39.65 -42.89
N GLY A 399 -19.84 40.80 -42.38
CA GLY A 399 -20.56 41.61 -41.39
C GLY A 399 -20.51 41.07 -39.95
N ARG A 400 -19.94 39.89 -39.73
CA ARG A 400 -19.78 39.27 -38.41
C ARG A 400 -18.42 39.58 -37.82
N LEU A 401 -18.41 40.01 -36.56
CA LEU A 401 -17.18 40.25 -35.81
C LEU A 401 -16.55 38.92 -35.42
N ASN A 402 -15.25 38.78 -35.69
CA ASN A 402 -14.43 37.65 -35.29
C ASN A 402 -13.30 38.15 -34.38
N LEU A 403 -13.21 37.60 -33.18
CA LEU A 403 -12.09 37.83 -32.27
C LEU A 403 -11.13 36.66 -32.39
N ILE A 404 -9.88 36.93 -32.78
CA ILE A 404 -8.85 35.92 -32.97
C ILE A 404 -7.77 36.12 -31.91
N PHE A 405 -7.39 35.05 -31.22
CA PHE A 405 -6.29 35.02 -30.26
C PHE A 405 -5.29 33.96 -30.71
N GLU A 406 -4.04 34.35 -30.90
CA GLU A 406 -2.94 33.49 -31.34
C GLU A 406 -1.94 33.38 -30.20
N ILE A 407 -1.63 32.15 -29.79
CA ILE A 407 -0.61 31.81 -28.79
C ILE A 407 0.54 31.17 -29.53
N ASP A 408 1.70 31.80 -29.49
CA ASP A 408 2.96 31.25 -29.98
C ASP A 408 3.89 30.97 -28.80
N SER A 409 4.48 29.78 -28.77
CA SER A 409 5.41 29.38 -27.72
C SER A 409 6.71 28.78 -28.26
N ASN A 410 7.79 29.01 -27.51
CA ASN A 410 9.08 28.33 -27.72
C ASN A 410 9.08 26.90 -27.16
N ILE A 411 8.08 26.54 -26.35
CA ILE A 411 7.92 25.23 -25.74
C ILE A 411 6.57 24.63 -26.08
N LYS A 412 6.42 23.34 -25.80
CA LYS A 412 5.14 22.65 -25.94
C LYS A 412 4.08 23.28 -25.03
N ILE A 413 2.95 23.67 -25.62
CA ILE A 413 1.80 24.17 -24.87
C ILE A 413 1.18 23.00 -24.09
N GLN A 414 1.05 23.18 -22.78
CA GLN A 414 0.38 22.22 -21.89
C GLN A 414 -0.38 23.01 -20.83
N LEU A 415 -1.41 22.38 -20.26
CA LEU A 415 -2.14 22.88 -19.10
C LEU A 415 -1.73 22.11 -17.85
N ASN A 416 -1.87 22.73 -16.68
CA ASN A 416 -1.74 22.03 -15.41
C ASN A 416 -2.97 21.11 -15.23
N LYS A 417 -2.75 19.82 -15.01
CA LYS A 417 -3.81 18.81 -14.87
C LYS A 417 -3.44 17.77 -13.84
N ASP A 418 -4.43 17.11 -13.27
CA ASP A 418 -4.17 15.92 -12.44
C ASP A 418 -3.46 14.89 -13.32
N ASN A 419 -2.34 14.34 -12.82
CA ASN A 419 -1.76 13.15 -13.44
C ASN A 419 -2.87 12.09 -13.51
N LYS A 420 -3.23 11.69 -14.74
CA LYS A 420 -4.25 10.66 -14.98
C LYS A 420 -3.90 9.48 -14.07
N ARG A 421 -4.91 8.91 -13.40
CA ARG A 421 -4.77 7.60 -12.73
C ARG A 421 -4.05 6.71 -13.74
N GLY A 422 -2.86 6.22 -13.40
CA GLY A 422 -2.20 5.21 -14.22
C GLY A 422 -3.22 4.10 -14.41
N ASN A 423 -3.64 3.90 -15.66
CA ASN A 423 -4.26 2.65 -16.06
C ASN A 423 -3.13 1.65 -16.29
#